data_AF-A0A821ZIF9-F1
#
_entry.id   AF-A0A821ZIF9-F1
#
_cell.length_a   1.000
_cell.length_b   1.000
_cell.length_c   1.000
_cell.angle_alpha   90.00
_cell.angle_beta   90.00
_cell.angle_gamma   90.00
#
_symmetry.space_group_name_H-M   'P 1'
#
loop_
_entity.id
_entity.type
_entity.pdbx_description
1 polymer ?
#
loop_
_entity_poly.entity_id
_entity_poly.type
_entity_poly.pdbx_seq_one_letter_code
_entity_poly.pdbx_strand_id
1 'polypeptide(L)'
;MFYLQKNKLRIGSLPHILAEDSFLKVVHLFNPLNTPAEFRVIEPYQTIDSEKIPKKRVNFGVVVNPSNGLVSTGSQTSITIEVTPIELIKFYIRFGLKVLGQDEQEIHMTGEVIEPNLNILESEFNYGGVSILHQNNFILKIR
;
A
#
# COMPACT_ATOMS: atom_id res chain seq x y z
N MET A 1 -13.67 -25.46 4.42
CA MET A 1 -13.54 -24.61 3.22
C MET A 1 -13.89 -23.18 3.61
N PHE A 2 -12.91 -22.27 3.64
CA PHE A 2 -13.16 -20.85 3.89
C PHE A 2 -13.61 -20.18 2.60
N TYR A 3 -14.61 -19.31 2.68
CA TYR A 3 -15.01 -18.48 1.56
C TYR A 3 -14.36 -17.11 1.73
N LEU A 4 -13.38 -16.79 0.89
CA LEU A 4 -13.00 -15.40 0.63
C LEU A 4 -14.17 -14.77 -0.13
N GLN A 5 -15.00 -13.99 0.54
CA GLN A 5 -16.02 -13.21 -0.13
C GLN A 5 -15.29 -12.21 -1.05
N LYS A 6 -15.31 -12.48 -2.35
CA LYS A 6 -14.73 -11.60 -3.38
C LYS A 6 -15.46 -10.26 -3.31
N ASN A 7 -14.92 -9.32 -2.56
CA ASN A 7 -15.25 -7.91 -2.71
C ASN A 7 -14.83 -7.53 -4.14
N LYS A 8 -15.81 -7.50 -5.05
CA LYS A 8 -15.72 -6.78 -6.31
C LYS A 8 -15.65 -5.29 -5.96
N LEU A 9 -14.46 -4.84 -5.58
CA LEU A 9 -14.14 -3.43 -5.57
C LEU A 9 -14.06 -2.99 -7.04
N ARG A 10 -15.18 -2.53 -7.60
CA ARG A 10 -15.12 -1.60 -8.73
C ARG A 10 -14.77 -0.24 -8.14
N ILE A 11 -13.48 0.03 -7.97
CA ILE A 11 -13.02 1.42 -7.79
C ILE A 11 -12.95 2.02 -9.19
N GLY A 12 -13.99 2.77 -9.56
CA GLY A 12 -13.85 3.82 -10.56
C GLY A 12 -12.95 4.91 -10.00
N SER A 13 -12.04 5.41 -10.85
CA SER A 13 -10.97 6.38 -10.57
C SER A 13 -9.95 5.98 -9.50
N LEU A 14 -8.71 5.75 -9.92
CA LEU A 14 -7.53 5.65 -9.05
C LEU A 14 -7.45 6.93 -8.19
N PRO A 15 -7.52 6.84 -6.86
CA PRO A 15 -7.24 8.00 -6.01
C PRO A 15 -5.77 8.38 -6.17
N HIS A 16 -5.50 9.64 -6.52
CA HIS A 16 -4.17 10.23 -6.44
C HIS A 16 -3.78 10.36 -4.97
N ILE A 17 -2.75 9.64 -4.55
CA ILE A 17 -2.36 9.46 -3.15
C ILE A 17 -0.86 9.82 -3.06
N LEU A 18 -0.49 10.63 -2.06
CA LEU A 18 0.87 11.18 -1.90
C LEU A 18 1.83 10.12 -1.32
N ALA A 19 3.14 10.34 -1.44
CA ALA A 19 4.20 9.38 -1.07
C ALA A 19 4.34 9.06 0.44
N GLU A 20 3.38 9.42 1.28
CA GLU A 20 3.34 9.08 2.73
C GLU A 20 2.04 8.38 3.14
N ASP A 21 1.11 8.21 2.20
CA ASP A 21 -0.19 7.63 2.48
C ASP A 21 -0.12 6.09 2.46
N SER A 22 -0.82 5.48 3.41
CA SER A 22 -0.94 4.04 3.54
C SER A 22 -2.03 3.45 2.65
N PHE A 23 -1.77 2.32 2.01
CA PHE A 23 -2.78 1.51 1.34
C PHE A 23 -3.40 0.54 2.35
N LEU A 24 -4.71 0.69 2.60
CA LEU A 24 -5.45 -0.15 3.51
C LEU A 24 -6.28 -1.21 2.77
N LYS A 25 -6.16 -2.48 3.17
CA LYS A 25 -7.05 -3.56 2.73
C LYS A 25 -7.60 -4.32 3.92
N VAL A 26 -8.92 -4.46 3.94
CA VAL A 26 -9.64 -5.28 4.93
C VAL A 26 -10.05 -6.61 4.30
N VAL A 27 -9.73 -7.71 4.98
CA VAL A 27 -10.05 -9.08 4.60
C VAL A 27 -10.96 -9.68 5.67
N HIS A 28 -12.15 -10.11 5.27
CA HIS A 28 -13.09 -10.77 6.18
C HIS A 28 -12.91 -12.28 6.12
N LEU A 29 -12.75 -12.90 7.29
CA LEU A 29 -12.66 -14.35 7.45
C LEU A 29 -13.92 -14.86 8.12
N PHE A 30 -14.64 -15.74 7.43
CA PHE A 30 -15.81 -16.42 7.97
C PHE A 30 -15.52 -17.91 8.19
N ASN A 31 -15.82 -18.43 9.39
CA ASN A 31 -15.62 -19.83 9.71
C ASN A 31 -16.95 -20.61 9.66
N PRO A 32 -17.24 -21.37 8.57
CA PRO A 32 -18.44 -22.19 8.47
C PRO A 32 -18.32 -23.55 9.17
N LEU A 33 -17.15 -23.89 9.73
CA LEU A 33 -16.92 -25.19 10.36
C LEU A 33 -17.61 -25.27 11.73
N ASN A 34 -17.82 -26.49 12.21
CA ASN A 34 -18.36 -26.75 13.56
C ASN A 34 -17.33 -26.57 14.68
N THR A 35 -16.06 -26.36 14.35
CA THR A 35 -14.97 -26.11 15.30
C THR A 35 -14.32 -24.75 15.05
N PRO A 36 -13.76 -24.09 16.08
CA PRO A 36 -12.92 -22.92 15.90
C PRO A 36 -11.75 -23.20 14.96
N ALA A 37 -11.30 -22.17 14.24
CA ALA A 37 -10.19 -22.27 13.31
C ALA A 37 -9.12 -21.24 13.60
N GLU A 38 -7.87 -21.70 13.72
CA GLU A 38 -6.71 -20.85 13.91
C GLU A 38 -6.15 -20.41 12.56
N PHE A 39 -5.89 -19.12 12.40
CA PHE A 39 -5.30 -18.54 11.20
C PHE A 39 -4.01 -17.78 11.52
N ARG A 40 -3.14 -17.69 10.51
CA ARG A 40 -1.94 -16.87 10.50
C ARG A 40 -1.75 -16.25 9.13
N VAL A 41 -1.48 -14.97 9.09
CA VAL A 41 -1.02 -14.25 7.90
C VAL A 41 0.49 -14.34 7.85
N ILE A 42 1.00 -14.79 6.71
CA ILE A 42 2.41 -14.88 6.40
C ILE A 42 2.80 -13.59 5.70
N GLU A 43 3.93 -13.03 6.12
CA GLU A 43 4.52 -11.84 5.54
C GLU A 43 4.65 -11.95 4.01
N PRO A 44 4.60 -10.81 3.30
CA PRO A 44 4.43 -10.85 1.87
C PRO A 44 5.62 -11.45 1.13
N TYR A 45 5.32 -12.26 0.12
CA TYR A 45 6.26 -12.62 -0.93
C TYR A 45 6.17 -11.54 -2.01
N GLN A 46 7.21 -10.71 -2.13
CA GLN A 46 7.24 -9.68 -3.16
C GLN A 46 7.49 -10.30 -4.53
N THR A 47 6.57 -10.04 -5.47
CA THR A 47 6.83 -10.25 -6.89
C THR A 47 6.58 -8.92 -7.58
N ILE A 48 7.65 -8.20 -7.92
CA ILE A 48 7.53 -7.02 -8.77
C ILE A 48 7.22 -7.55 -10.15
N ASP A 49 6.02 -7.28 -10.62
CA ASP A 49 5.62 -7.60 -11.99
C ASP A 49 6.24 -6.54 -12.90
N SER A 50 7.52 -6.74 -13.19
CA SER A 50 8.26 -5.96 -14.17
C SER A 50 9.10 -6.93 -14.98
N GLU A 51 8.62 -7.29 -16.16
CA GLU A 51 9.38 -8.09 -17.13
C GLU A 51 10.74 -7.47 -17.51
N LYS A 52 11.10 -6.26 -17.03
CA LYS A 52 12.34 -5.55 -17.39
C LYS A 52 13.05 -4.75 -16.28
N ILE A 53 12.58 -4.75 -15.03
CA ILE A 53 13.25 -4.00 -13.95
C ILE A 53 13.95 -5.00 -13.02
N PRO A 54 15.23 -4.79 -12.66
CA PRO A 54 15.95 -5.69 -11.79
C PRO A 54 15.15 -5.96 -10.51
N LYS A 55 15.27 -7.18 -9.97
CA LYS A 55 14.70 -7.65 -8.69
C LYS A 55 15.28 -6.87 -7.50
N LYS A 56 15.25 -5.54 -7.54
CA LYS A 56 15.54 -4.67 -6.41
C LYS A 56 14.43 -4.96 -5.42
N ARG A 57 14.79 -5.43 -4.22
CA ARG A 57 13.82 -5.56 -3.12
C ARG A 57 13.26 -4.17 -2.88
N VAL A 58 11.97 -4.00 -3.12
CA VAL A 58 11.30 -2.75 -2.82
C VAL A 58 10.95 -2.82 -1.35
N ASN A 59 11.38 -1.84 -0.58
CA ASN A 59 11.09 -1.83 0.84
C ASN A 59 9.71 -1.19 1.04
N PHE A 60 8.76 -1.98 1.56
CA PHE A 60 7.44 -1.49 1.97
C PHE A 60 7.36 -1.59 3.49
N GLY A 61 6.82 -0.56 4.14
CA GLY A 61 6.24 -0.73 5.47
C GLY A 61 5.00 -1.60 5.34
N VAL A 62 4.92 -2.67 6.13
CA VAL A 62 3.77 -3.58 6.08
C VAL A 62 3.32 -3.86 7.51
N VAL A 63 2.06 -3.57 7.79
CA VAL A 63 1.43 -3.83 9.09
C VAL A 63 0.21 -4.71 8.86
N VAL A 64 0.15 -5.83 9.57
CA VAL A 64 -1.00 -6.75 9.52
C VAL A 64 -1.60 -6.87 10.92
N ASN A 65 -2.89 -6.57 11.05
CA ASN A 65 -3.59 -6.61 12.32
C ASN A 65 -5.01 -7.20 12.21
N PRO A 66 -5.32 -8.31 12.92
CA PRO A 66 -4.38 -9.19 13.57
C PRO A 66 -3.59 -10.03 12.55
N SER A 67 -2.31 -10.32 12.84
CA SER A 67 -1.48 -11.20 12.00
C SER A 67 -1.74 -12.68 12.24
N ASN A 68 -2.40 -13.03 13.34
CA ASN A 68 -2.85 -14.38 13.68
C ASN A 68 -4.05 -14.30 14.62
N GLY A 69 -4.80 -15.40 14.74
CA GLY A 69 -5.90 -15.45 15.70
C GLY A 69 -6.79 -16.66 15.52
N LEU A 70 -7.90 -16.64 16.24
CA LEU A 70 -8.90 -17.69 16.23
C LEU A 70 -10.23 -17.14 15.69
N VAL A 71 -10.87 -17.87 14.78
CA VAL A 71 -12.23 -17.57 14.30
C VAL A 71 -13.18 -18.61 14.86
N SER A 72 -14.10 -18.19 15.73
CA SER A 72 -15.11 -19.07 16.32
C SER A 72 -16.07 -19.63 15.27
N THR A 73 -16.64 -20.79 15.55
CA THR A 73 -17.69 -21.44 14.74
C THR A 73 -18.82 -20.47 14.40
N GLY A 74 -19.17 -20.36 13.12
CA GLY A 74 -20.28 -19.52 12.65
C GLY A 74 -20.03 -18.00 12.78
N SER A 75 -18.82 -17.59 13.17
CA SER A 75 -18.45 -16.19 13.35
C SER A 75 -17.60 -15.66 12.21
N GLN A 76 -17.49 -14.34 12.16
CA GLN A 76 -16.62 -13.62 11.23
C GLN A 76 -15.62 -12.76 12.02
N THR A 77 -14.39 -12.69 11.53
CA THR A 77 -13.39 -11.72 11.97
C THR A 77 -12.83 -10.95 10.77
N SER A 78 -12.11 -9.85 11.02
CA SER A 78 -11.50 -9.02 10.00
C SER A 78 -10.01 -8.89 10.24
N ILE A 79 -9.23 -8.98 9.15
CA ILE A 79 -7.81 -8.67 9.11
C ILE A 79 -7.64 -7.37 8.34
N THR A 80 -6.88 -6.46 8.92
CA THR A 80 -6.46 -5.22 8.27
C THR A 80 -5.00 -5.36 7.84
N ILE A 81 -4.75 -5.09 6.56
CA ILE A 81 -3.41 -5.06 5.97
C ILE A 81 -3.15 -3.63 5.52
N GLU A 82 -2.12 -3.03 6.07
CA GLU A 82 -1.66 -1.69 5.74
C GLU A 82 -0.30 -1.78 5.06
N VAL A 83 -0.16 -1.11 3.92
CA VAL A 83 1.09 -1.03 3.15
C VAL A 83 1.47 0.43 2.97
N THR A 84 2.65 0.78 3.46
CA THR A 84 3.25 2.11 3.33
C THR A 84 4.42 2.03 2.34
N PRO A 85 4.25 2.51 1.11
CA PRO A 85 5.32 2.53 0.14
C PRO A 85 6.34 3.62 0.47
N ILE A 86 7.62 3.33 0.19
CA ILE A 86 8.74 4.26 0.43
C ILE A 86 9.19 4.94 -0.88
N GLU A 87 8.89 4.33 -2.03
CA GLU A 87 9.30 4.80 -3.36
C GLU A 87 8.09 4.91 -4.29
N LEU A 88 8.17 5.78 -5.29
CA LEU A 88 7.18 5.86 -6.38
C LEU A 88 7.23 4.57 -7.20
N ILE A 89 6.20 3.71 -7.07
CA ILE A 89 6.23 2.38 -7.65
C ILE A 89 4.84 1.80 -7.92
N LYS A 90 4.73 1.00 -8.99
CA LYS A 90 3.65 0.02 -9.19
C LYS A 90 3.97 -1.26 -8.45
N PHE A 91 3.08 -1.69 -7.57
CA PHE A 91 3.31 -2.87 -6.76
C PHE A 91 2.18 -3.88 -6.87
N TYR A 92 2.59 -5.14 -6.77
CA TYR A 92 1.73 -6.30 -6.65
C TYR A 92 2.30 -7.16 -5.50
N ILE A 93 1.58 -7.21 -4.38
CA ILE A 93 2.01 -7.85 -3.14
C ILE A 93 1.12 -9.06 -2.88
N ARG A 94 1.75 -10.22 -2.62
CA ARG A 94 1.05 -11.46 -2.22
C ARG A 94 1.33 -11.74 -0.76
N PHE A 95 0.27 -11.89 0.04
CA PHE A 95 0.35 -12.38 1.41
C PHE A 95 -0.17 -13.81 1.46
N GLY A 96 0.48 -14.66 2.26
CA GLY A 96 -0.04 -15.98 2.57
C GLY A 96 -1.06 -15.90 3.70
N LEU A 97 -2.17 -16.62 3.59
CA LEU A 97 -3.11 -16.85 4.68
C LEU A 97 -3.15 -18.36 4.95
N LYS A 98 -2.55 -18.75 6.07
CA LYS A 98 -2.54 -20.13 6.52
C LYS A 98 -3.63 -20.33 7.56
N VAL A 99 -4.55 -21.25 7.30
CA VAL A 99 -5.46 -21.78 8.31
C VAL A 99 -4.99 -23.19 8.69
N LEU A 100 -4.97 -23.50 9.98
CA LEU A 100 -4.49 -24.79 10.46
C LEU A 100 -5.28 -25.94 9.81
N GLY A 101 -4.57 -26.92 9.25
CA GLY A 101 -5.17 -28.06 8.55
C GLY A 101 -5.67 -27.79 7.13
N GLN A 102 -5.44 -26.58 6.57
CA GLN A 102 -5.79 -26.27 5.18
C GLN A 102 -4.57 -25.80 4.38
N ASP A 103 -4.71 -25.85 3.06
CA ASP A 103 -3.74 -25.27 2.14
C ASP A 103 -3.71 -23.75 2.28
N GLU A 104 -2.52 -23.19 2.07
CA GLU A 104 -2.32 -21.75 2.10
C GLU A 104 -3.16 -21.06 1.02
N GLN A 105 -3.83 -19.97 1.40
CA GLN A 105 -4.59 -19.11 0.50
C GLN A 105 -3.81 -17.82 0.25
N GLU A 106 -3.94 -17.22 -0.92
CA GLU A 106 -3.25 -15.97 -1.23
C GLU A 106 -4.19 -14.75 -1.08
N ILE A 107 -3.66 -13.69 -0.47
CA ILE A 107 -4.28 -12.36 -0.46
C ILE A 107 -3.45 -11.45 -1.36
N HIS A 108 -4.07 -10.88 -2.39
CA HIS A 108 -3.36 -10.01 -3.35
C HIS A 108 -3.67 -8.53 -3.10
N MET A 109 -2.66 -7.69 -3.09
CA MET A 109 -2.81 -6.24 -3.05
C MET A 109 -2.08 -5.61 -4.24
N THR A 110 -2.75 -4.71 -4.95
CA THR A 110 -2.19 -3.99 -6.09
C THR A 110 -2.35 -2.52 -5.89
N GLY A 111 -1.31 -1.75 -6.20
CA GLY A 111 -1.36 -0.31 -6.10
C GLY A 111 -0.28 0.34 -6.95
N GLU A 112 -0.39 1.66 -7.05
CA GLU A 112 0.59 2.50 -7.72
C GLU A 112 0.77 3.76 -6.89
N VAL A 113 2.03 4.12 -6.68
CA VAL A 113 2.41 5.39 -6.07
C VAL A 113 2.93 6.28 -7.18
N ILE A 114 2.24 7.39 -7.39
CA ILE A 114 2.54 8.36 -8.45
C ILE A 114 3.01 9.67 -7.83
N GLU A 115 3.89 10.37 -8.55
CA GLU A 115 4.32 11.70 -8.13
C GLU A 115 3.13 12.68 -8.20
N PRO A 116 2.93 13.55 -7.19
CA PRO A 116 1.96 14.62 -7.33
C PRO A 116 2.38 15.56 -8.46
N ASN A 117 1.44 15.90 -9.33
CA ASN A 117 1.68 16.91 -10.35
C ASN A 117 1.56 18.31 -9.72
N LEU A 118 2.68 18.87 -9.29
CA LEU A 118 2.76 20.23 -8.74
C LEU A 118 2.93 21.24 -9.87
N ASN A 119 1.83 21.86 -10.29
CA ASN A 119 1.89 23.02 -11.17
C ASN A 119 2.03 24.29 -10.34
N ILE A 120 3.25 24.80 -10.24
CA ILE A 120 3.54 26.09 -9.60
C ILE A 120 3.37 27.18 -10.66
N LEU A 121 2.32 27.99 -10.55
CA LEU A 121 2.10 29.12 -11.45
C LEU A 121 2.90 30.32 -10.95
N GLU A 122 4.07 30.57 -11.55
CA GLU A 122 4.93 31.71 -11.20
C GLU A 122 4.19 33.05 -11.26
N SER A 123 3.20 33.19 -12.15
CA SER A 123 2.36 34.38 -12.28
C SER A 123 1.52 34.72 -11.05
N GLU A 124 1.34 33.76 -10.14
CA GLU A 124 0.61 33.95 -8.89
C GLU A 124 1.52 34.39 -7.73
N PHE A 125 2.84 34.35 -7.93
CA PHE A 125 3.80 34.84 -6.94
C PHE A 125 3.97 36.36 -7.07
N ASN A 126 3.34 37.08 -6.16
CA ASN A 126 3.65 38.49 -5.96
C ASN A 126 4.86 38.62 -5.03
N TYR A 127 6.06 38.71 -5.62
CA TYR A 127 7.31 38.91 -4.88
C TYR A 127 7.45 40.34 -4.29
N GLY A 128 6.46 41.22 -4.48
CA GLY A 128 6.55 42.63 -4.13
C GLY A 128 7.59 43.39 -4.97
N GLY A 129 7.93 44.60 -4.53
CA GLY A 129 9.00 45.40 -5.15
C GLY A 129 10.36 45.03 -4.56
N VAL A 130 11.26 44.46 -5.37
CA VAL A 130 12.66 44.26 -4.98
C VAL A 130 13.44 45.53 -5.33
N SER A 131 13.90 46.27 -4.31
CA SER A 131 14.82 47.40 -4.52
C SER A 131 16.23 46.85 -4.77
N ILE A 132 16.72 46.99 -6.01
CA ILE A 132 18.12 46.68 -6.34
C ILE A 132 18.96 47.91 -5.95
N LEU A 133 19.36 47.97 -4.69
CA LEU A 133 20.43 48.87 -4.27
C LEU A 133 21.74 48.07 -4.19
N HIS A 134 22.57 48.32 -5.21
CA HIS A 134 24.00 48.03 -5.29
C HIS A 134 24.45 46.66 -5.84
N GLN A 135 25.36 46.75 -6.82
CA GLN A 135 26.04 45.63 -7.47
C GLN A 135 26.93 44.89 -6.45
N ASN A 136 26.55 43.67 -6.10
CA ASN A 136 27.51 42.67 -5.64
C ASN A 136 27.24 41.37 -6.38
N ASN A 137 28.29 40.80 -6.95
CA ASN A 137 28.26 39.54 -7.68
C ASN A 137 27.77 38.41 -6.76
N PHE A 138 26.54 37.93 -6.98
CA PHE A 138 26.08 36.69 -6.36
C PHE A 138 26.28 35.52 -7.34
N ILE A 139 27.02 34.51 -6.89
CA ILE A 139 27.11 33.21 -7.56
C ILE A 139 26.05 32.32 -6.92
N LEU A 140 25.01 31.97 -7.68
CA LEU A 140 24.02 31.00 -7.24
C LEU A 140 24.58 29.59 -7.45
N LYS A 141 24.73 28.83 -6.36
CA LYS A 141 25.11 27.41 -6.41
C LYS A 141 23.91 26.57 -6.05
N ILE A 142 23.27 25.99 -7.06
CA ILE A 142 22.18 25.03 -6.88
C ILE A 142 22.82 23.69 -6.49
N ARG A 143 22.38 23.10 -5.37
CA ARG A 143 22.71 21.74 -4.95
C ARG A 143 21.51 20.84 -5.17
#